data_AF-A0A6J5F599-F1
#
_entry.id   AF-A0A6J5F599-F1
#
_cell.length_a   1.000
_cell.length_b   1.000
_cell.length_c   1.000
_cell.angle_alpha   90.00
_cell.angle_beta   90.00
_cell.angle_gamma   90.00
#
_symmetry.space_group_name_H-M   'P 1'
#
loop_
_entity.id
_entity.type
_entity.pdbx_description
1 polymer ?
#
loop_
_entity_poly.entity_id
_entity_poly.type
_entity_poly.pdbx_seq_one_letter_code
_entity_poly.pdbx_strand_id
1 'polypeptide(L)'
;MFRIEAPVARLLTSDTRQRGNNQSATVPTTPDEPIEDALAHWSSVFYSFGPSISLPIFQGGALVSNLRVSKAQQAQAALEYRNTVLLALRDVDNALAVYRTDQTRRTSLERSAAAQQDAFDVARESYRKGLATFINVPDAERQLSQVRQQYTQSTTQVSTDLVALYKALGGGWTLTPAARSGVSPRAPDAPASVDAPPAAQALNAPAAR
;
A
#
# COMPACT_ATOMS: atom_id res chain seq x y z
N MET A 1 -33.78 37.75 -13.53
CA MET A 1 -33.11 38.56 -12.48
C MET A 1 -31.75 37.90 -12.25
N PHE A 2 -30.68 38.22 -12.98
CA PHE A 2 -30.04 39.51 -13.18
C PHE A 2 -29.67 39.75 -14.66
N ARG A 3 -29.67 41.03 -15.01
CA ARG A 3 -29.32 41.66 -16.28
C ARG A 3 -28.20 42.64 -15.96
N ILE A 4 -27.03 42.51 -16.57
CA ILE A 4 -26.00 43.56 -16.82
C ILE A 4 -25.18 43.03 -18.03
N GLU A 5 -25.52 43.39 -19.27
CA GLU A 5 -25.07 44.58 -20.03
C GLU A 5 -23.56 44.55 -20.34
N ALA A 6 -23.23 44.19 -21.59
CA ALA A 6 -22.04 44.65 -22.34
C ALA A 6 -22.12 46.19 -22.52
N PRO A 7 -21.13 46.97 -23.04
CA PRO A 7 -20.25 46.71 -24.18
C PRO A 7 -18.80 47.24 -23.94
N VAL A 8 -17.82 47.14 -24.83
CA VAL A 8 -17.51 48.09 -25.92
C VAL A 8 -16.32 47.43 -26.64
N ALA A 9 -16.51 46.90 -27.85
CA ALA A 9 -16.25 47.58 -29.12
C ALA A 9 -14.77 48.00 -29.23
N ARG A 10 -14.02 47.61 -30.26
CA ARG A 10 -14.05 48.14 -31.64
C ARG A 10 -12.53 48.14 -32.00
N LEU A 11 -12.00 47.73 -33.14
CA LEU A 11 -12.39 47.94 -34.53
C LEU A 11 -11.61 46.95 -35.41
N LEU A 12 -12.31 46.41 -36.40
CA LEU A 12 -11.94 46.24 -37.82
C LEU A 12 -10.66 45.42 -38.16
N THR A 13 -10.67 44.53 -39.17
CA THR A 13 -11.34 44.69 -40.46
C THR A 13 -11.46 43.35 -41.20
N SER A 14 -12.59 43.21 -41.91
CA SER A 14 -12.87 42.34 -43.08
C SER A 14 -12.54 40.84 -42.97
N ASP A 15 -13.52 39.95 -42.83
CA ASP A 15 -14.55 39.61 -43.84
C ASP A 15 -13.96 39.49 -45.24
N THR A 16 -13.63 38.27 -45.68
CA THR A 16 -14.13 37.79 -46.97
C THR A 16 -13.99 36.27 -47.08
N ARG A 17 -15.14 35.60 -47.16
CA ARG A 17 -15.42 34.45 -48.03
C ARG A 17 -14.24 33.51 -48.35
N GLN A 18 -14.23 32.35 -47.69
CA GLN A 18 -13.84 31.13 -48.41
C GLN A 18 -14.90 30.81 -49.47
N ARG A 19 -14.67 31.27 -50.69
CA ARG A 19 -15.31 30.72 -51.90
C ARG A 19 -14.35 30.87 -53.08
N GLY A 20 -13.98 29.74 -53.67
CA GLY A 20 -13.10 29.63 -54.84
C GLY A 20 -11.67 29.27 -54.42
N ASN A 21 -10.98 28.32 -55.04
CA ASN A 21 -11.30 27.55 -56.23
C ASN A 21 -10.34 26.35 -56.24
N ASN A 22 -10.89 25.15 -56.36
CA ASN A 22 -10.12 23.99 -56.76
C ASN A 22 -9.73 24.18 -58.23
N GLN A 23 -8.58 23.63 -58.62
CA GLN A 23 -7.90 23.72 -59.93
C GLN A 23 -6.86 24.85 -59.95
N SER A 24 -5.57 24.63 -60.20
CA SER A 24 -4.94 23.64 -61.07
C SER A 24 -3.46 23.54 -60.68
N ALA A 25 -2.90 22.34 -60.57
CA ALA A 25 -1.47 22.12 -60.84
C ALA A 25 -1.20 20.62 -60.90
N THR A 26 -1.49 20.03 -62.06
CA THR A 26 -0.64 18.97 -62.57
C THR A 26 0.17 19.52 -63.75
N VAL A 27 1.20 18.77 -64.10
CA VAL A 27 2.11 18.87 -65.27
C VAL A 27 3.34 19.79 -65.03
N PRO A 28 4.51 19.51 -65.65
CA PRO A 28 5.46 18.44 -65.30
C PRO A 28 6.92 18.95 -65.14
N THR A 29 7.80 18.01 -64.77
CA THR A 29 9.24 17.91 -65.06
C THR A 29 9.84 18.86 -66.11
N THR A 30 10.84 19.67 -65.71
CA THR A 30 12.14 19.84 -66.39
C THR A 30 13.15 20.55 -65.46
N PRO A 31 14.47 20.28 -65.61
CA PRO A 31 15.54 20.68 -64.70
C PRO A 31 16.20 22.00 -65.10
N ASP A 32 16.54 22.85 -64.13
CA ASP A 32 17.65 23.84 -64.16
C ASP A 32 17.68 24.60 -62.80
N GLU A 33 18.62 24.24 -61.91
CA GLU A 33 18.80 24.88 -60.59
C GLU A 33 19.91 25.95 -60.60
N PRO A 34 19.69 27.14 -60.01
CA PRO A 34 20.74 27.94 -59.39
C PRO A 34 20.94 27.53 -57.92
N ILE A 35 22.19 27.18 -57.60
CA ILE A 35 22.83 26.76 -56.32
C ILE A 35 22.66 27.70 -55.11
N GLU A 36 21.63 28.54 -55.06
CA GLU A 36 21.43 29.55 -54.00
C GLU A 36 20.72 28.98 -52.77
N ASP A 37 19.90 27.93 -52.90
CA ASP A 37 19.20 27.29 -51.76
C ASP A 37 20.06 26.28 -50.98
N ALA A 38 21.10 25.73 -51.60
CA ALA A 38 22.03 24.80 -50.93
C ALA A 38 22.87 25.49 -49.83
N LEU A 39 22.98 26.83 -49.93
CA LEU A 39 23.81 27.63 -49.05
C LEU A 39 23.04 28.35 -47.91
N ALA A 40 21.73 28.16 -47.77
CA ALA A 40 20.98 28.74 -46.64
C ALA A 40 20.71 27.73 -45.50
N HIS A 41 20.78 26.43 -45.77
CA HIS A 41 20.43 25.39 -44.80
C HIS A 41 21.62 24.81 -44.01
N TRP A 42 22.86 25.26 -44.26
CA TRP A 42 24.07 24.81 -43.55
C TRP A 42 24.48 25.74 -42.40
N SER A 43 23.83 26.89 -42.22
CA SER A 43 24.16 27.85 -41.16
C SER A 43 23.05 27.95 -40.10
N SER A 44 22.90 26.91 -39.27
CA SER A 44 22.69 27.06 -37.80
C SER A 44 22.18 25.77 -37.15
N VAL A 45 23.02 24.74 -37.09
CA VAL A 45 22.84 23.67 -36.11
C VAL A 45 23.85 23.87 -34.99
N PHE A 46 23.44 24.56 -33.93
CA PHE A 46 24.22 24.68 -32.71
C PHE A 46 23.95 23.47 -31.81
N TYR A 47 24.83 22.46 -31.83
CA TYR A 47 24.84 21.38 -30.83
C TYR A 47 25.80 21.75 -29.70
N SER A 48 25.29 21.91 -28.47
CA SER A 48 26.14 22.03 -27.28
C SER A 48 26.22 20.68 -26.58
N PHE A 49 27.40 20.05 -26.59
CA PHE A 49 27.72 18.94 -25.71
C PHE A 49 28.78 19.42 -24.73
N GLY A 50 28.52 19.24 -23.45
CA GLY A 50 29.45 19.64 -22.41
C GLY A 50 28.88 19.28 -21.04
N PRO A 51 29.70 18.79 -20.10
CA PRO A 51 29.21 18.53 -18.74
C PRO A 51 28.85 19.87 -18.07
N SER A 52 27.60 20.01 -17.62
CA SER A 52 27.21 21.12 -16.75
C SER A 52 27.42 20.73 -15.29
N ILE A 53 28.23 21.50 -14.56
CA ILE A 53 28.47 21.31 -13.13
C ILE A 53 27.83 22.49 -12.40
N SER A 54 26.75 22.22 -11.67
CA SER A 54 26.08 23.21 -10.83
C SER A 54 26.43 22.95 -9.37
N LEU A 55 27.31 23.78 -8.81
CA LEU A 55 27.65 23.75 -7.39
C LEU A 55 26.99 24.95 -6.70
N PRO A 56 25.90 24.75 -5.94
CA PRO A 56 25.23 25.85 -5.27
C PRO A 56 26.04 26.30 -4.05
N ILE A 57 26.81 27.38 -4.19
CA ILE A 57 27.73 27.86 -3.15
C ILE A 57 26.98 28.63 -2.03
N PHE A 58 25.84 29.25 -2.35
CA PHE A 58 25.07 30.10 -1.43
C PHE A 58 23.55 29.93 -1.56
N GLN A 59 22.99 28.87 -0.97
CA GLN A 59 21.52 28.66 -0.88
C GLN A 59 20.90 29.15 0.44
N GLY A 60 21.49 30.17 1.10
CA GLY A 60 20.91 30.75 2.33
C GLY A 60 20.64 29.74 3.47
N GLY A 61 21.37 28.62 3.52
CA GLY A 61 21.17 27.57 4.52
C GLY A 61 20.10 26.50 4.17
N ALA A 62 19.47 26.53 2.99
CA ALA A 62 18.47 25.55 2.59
C ALA A 62 19.01 24.10 2.61
N LEU A 63 20.26 23.88 2.18
CA LEU A 63 20.91 22.56 2.26
C LEU A 63 21.05 22.05 3.71
N VAL A 64 21.41 22.94 4.64
CA VAL A 64 21.52 22.62 6.07
C VAL A 64 20.15 22.36 6.69
N SER A 65 19.13 23.11 6.27
CA SER A 65 17.73 22.90 6.68
C SER A 65 17.22 21.54 6.21
N ASN A 66 17.42 21.19 4.93
CA ASN A 66 17.03 19.90 4.35
C ASN A 66 17.75 18.74 5.04
N LEU A 67 19.05 18.90 5.35
CA LEU A 67 19.78 17.91 6.16
C LEU A 67 19.18 17.77 7.56
N ARG A 68 18.77 18.87 8.20
CA ARG A 68 18.13 18.83 9.53
C ARG A 68 16.78 18.13 9.48
N VAL A 69 15.95 18.39 8.46
CA VAL A 69 14.68 17.69 8.25
C VAL A 69 14.92 16.20 8.03
N SER A 70 15.88 15.83 7.17
CA SER A 70 16.23 14.42 6.92
C SER A 70 16.72 13.72 8.19
N LYS A 71 17.56 14.37 9.00
CA LYS A 71 17.99 13.84 10.32
C LYS A 71 16.81 13.68 11.29
N ALA A 72 15.88 14.64 11.32
CA ALA A 72 14.69 14.55 12.15
C ALA A 72 13.78 13.39 11.72
N GLN A 73 13.57 13.20 10.40
CA GLN A 73 12.83 12.07 9.85
C GLN A 73 13.50 10.72 10.19
N GLN A 74 14.82 10.64 10.14
CA GLN A 74 15.56 9.44 10.54
C GLN A 74 15.35 9.13 12.04
N ALA A 75 15.44 10.14 12.90
CA ALA A 75 15.18 9.98 14.33
C ALA A 75 13.74 9.55 14.61
N GLN A 76 12.77 10.13 13.89
CA GLN A 76 11.36 9.74 13.97
C GLN A 76 11.17 8.27 13.57
N ALA A 77 11.74 7.83 12.44
CA ALA A 77 11.63 6.45 11.99
C ALA A 77 12.23 5.46 13.01
N ALA A 78 13.34 5.81 13.67
CA ALA A 78 13.93 5.01 14.73
C ALA A 78 13.01 4.89 15.96
N LEU A 79 12.34 5.98 16.34
CA LEU A 79 11.35 5.99 17.43
C LEU A 79 10.10 5.19 17.08
N GLU A 80 9.59 5.31 15.85
CA GLU A 80 8.44 4.55 15.35
C GLU A 80 8.74 3.04 15.35
N TYR A 81 9.93 2.64 14.91
CA TYR A 81 10.38 1.25 15.00
C TYR A 81 10.38 0.76 16.45
N ARG A 82 11.02 1.50 17.37
CA ARG A 82 11.05 1.15 18.79
C ARG A 82 9.64 1.01 19.37
N ASN A 83 8.76 1.95 19.06
CA ASN A 83 7.37 1.92 19.51
C ASN A 83 6.64 0.68 18.98
N THR A 84 6.80 0.37 17.69
CA THR A 84 6.18 -0.81 17.05
C THR A 84 6.61 -2.11 17.74
N VAL A 85 7.90 -2.25 18.06
CA VAL A 85 8.42 -3.42 18.79
C VAL A 85 7.83 -3.52 20.20
N LEU A 86 7.76 -2.40 20.93
CA LEU A 86 7.18 -2.39 22.28
C LEU A 86 5.68 -2.71 22.27
N LEU A 87 4.94 -2.20 21.28
CA LEU A 87 3.52 -2.51 21.09
C LEU A 87 3.32 -3.99 20.78
N ALA A 88 4.13 -4.57 19.88
CA ALA A 88 4.07 -5.99 19.56
C ALA A 88 4.34 -6.87 20.79
N LEU A 89 5.35 -6.54 21.60
CA LEU A 89 5.63 -7.27 22.84
C LEU A 89 4.44 -7.21 23.81
N ARG A 90 3.89 -6.01 24.02
CA ARG A 90 2.71 -5.81 24.89
C ARG A 90 1.51 -6.61 24.39
N ASP A 91 1.28 -6.64 23.09
CA ASP A 91 0.13 -7.35 22.51
C ASP A 91 0.27 -8.87 22.70
N VAL A 92 1.48 -9.43 22.62
CA VAL A 92 1.77 -10.84 22.95
C VAL A 92 1.55 -11.12 24.43
N ASP A 93 2.10 -10.28 25.31
CA ASP A 93 1.95 -10.43 26.76
C ASP A 93 0.48 -10.38 27.19
N ASN A 94 -0.28 -9.44 26.61
CA ASN A 94 -1.71 -9.31 26.88
C ASN A 94 -2.49 -10.55 26.40
N ALA A 95 -2.24 -11.02 25.18
CA ALA A 95 -2.90 -12.21 24.65
C ALA A 95 -2.58 -13.47 25.51
N LEU A 96 -1.34 -13.61 25.97
CA LEU A 96 -0.93 -14.72 26.82
C LEU A 96 -1.58 -14.64 28.22
N ALA A 97 -1.66 -13.44 28.80
CA ALA A 97 -2.30 -13.22 30.09
C ALA A 97 -3.80 -13.55 30.06
N VAL A 98 -4.49 -13.09 29.01
CA VAL A 98 -5.92 -13.40 28.78
C VAL A 98 -6.11 -14.91 28.64
N TYR A 99 -5.37 -15.57 27.74
CA TYR A 99 -5.46 -17.02 27.52
C TYR A 99 -5.27 -17.82 28.81
N ARG A 100 -4.27 -17.48 29.63
CA ARG A 100 -4.01 -18.19 30.91
C ARG A 100 -5.15 -17.98 31.91
N THR A 101 -5.71 -16.78 31.97
CA THR A 101 -6.82 -16.44 32.87
C THR A 101 -8.07 -17.20 32.47
N ASP A 102 -8.41 -17.19 31.18
CA ASP A 102 -9.60 -17.87 30.67
C ASP A 102 -9.45 -19.40 30.70
N GLN A 103 -8.23 -19.93 30.54
CA GLN A 103 -7.97 -21.35 30.74
C GLN A 103 -8.23 -21.77 32.20
N THR A 104 -7.81 -20.95 33.17
CA THR A 104 -8.07 -21.21 34.60
C THR A 104 -9.57 -21.15 34.89
N ARG A 105 -10.27 -20.17 34.32
CA ARG A 105 -11.73 -20.04 34.41
C ARG A 105 -12.44 -21.27 33.82
N ARG A 106 -12.00 -21.76 32.66
CA ARG A 106 -12.53 -22.97 32.01
C ARG A 106 -12.43 -24.19 32.93
N THR A 107 -11.28 -24.42 33.54
CA THR A 107 -11.08 -25.52 34.49
C THR A 107 -11.92 -25.36 35.77
N SER A 108 -12.13 -24.12 36.25
CA SER A 108 -13.06 -23.89 37.37
C SER A 108 -14.50 -24.25 36.98
N LEU A 109 -14.95 -23.84 35.80
CA LEU A 109 -16.30 -24.13 35.30
C LEU A 109 -16.52 -25.62 35.03
N GLU A 110 -15.48 -26.33 34.58
CA GLU A 110 -15.50 -27.79 34.45
C GLU A 110 -15.80 -28.47 35.79
N ARG A 111 -15.11 -28.06 36.86
CA ARG A 111 -15.37 -28.58 38.22
C ARG A 111 -16.75 -28.20 38.73
N SER A 112 -17.20 -26.98 38.47
CA SER A 112 -18.57 -26.55 38.82
C SER A 112 -19.63 -27.37 38.08
N ALA A 113 -19.40 -27.70 36.80
CA ALA A 113 -20.32 -28.53 36.03
C ALA A 113 -20.39 -29.96 36.57
N ALA A 114 -19.26 -30.53 36.99
CA ALA A 114 -19.21 -31.84 37.65
C ALA A 114 -19.96 -31.83 38.99
N ALA A 115 -19.71 -30.84 39.85
CA ALA A 115 -20.41 -30.71 41.13
C ALA A 115 -21.93 -30.54 40.96
N GLN A 116 -22.36 -29.79 39.94
CA GLN A 116 -23.78 -29.59 39.65
C GLN A 116 -24.43 -30.83 39.03
N GLN A 117 -23.65 -31.67 38.32
CA GLN A 117 -24.11 -32.96 37.85
C GLN A 117 -24.41 -33.88 39.05
N ASP A 118 -23.49 -33.95 40.02
CA ASP A 118 -23.69 -34.73 41.24
C ASP A 118 -24.94 -34.25 42.01
N ALA A 119 -25.14 -32.93 42.11
CA ALA A 119 -26.32 -32.35 42.75
C ALA A 119 -27.64 -32.74 42.04
N PHE A 120 -27.64 -32.75 40.70
CA PHE A 120 -28.78 -33.20 39.91
C PHE A 120 -29.07 -34.69 40.15
N ASP A 121 -28.03 -35.53 40.18
CA ASP A 121 -28.18 -36.97 40.39
C ASP A 121 -28.72 -37.27 41.80
N VAL A 122 -28.25 -36.53 42.82
CA VAL A 122 -28.79 -36.60 44.19
C VAL A 122 -30.24 -36.15 44.26
N ALA A 123 -30.60 -35.04 43.63
CA ALA A 123 -31.98 -34.55 43.60
C ALA A 123 -32.93 -35.56 42.92
N ARG A 124 -32.48 -36.12 41.79
CA ARG A 124 -33.22 -37.13 41.04
C ARG A 124 -33.42 -38.41 41.85
N GLU A 125 -32.37 -38.89 42.52
CA GLU A 125 -32.45 -40.09 43.35
C GLU A 125 -33.33 -39.87 44.59
N SER A 126 -33.24 -38.69 45.21
CA SER A 126 -34.09 -38.32 46.35
C SER A 126 -35.56 -38.26 45.96
N TYR A 127 -35.88 -37.74 44.77
CA TYR A 127 -37.24 -37.77 44.23
C TYR A 127 -37.73 -39.21 43.97
N ARG A 128 -36.89 -40.06 43.37
CA ARG A 128 -37.24 -41.49 43.13
C ARG A 128 -37.50 -42.26 44.43
N LYS A 129 -36.82 -41.89 45.51
CA LYS A 129 -37.01 -42.45 46.86
C LYS A 129 -38.13 -41.78 47.67
N GLY A 130 -38.79 -40.76 47.13
CA GLY A 130 -39.82 -40.00 47.83
C GLY A 130 -39.29 -39.09 48.96
N LEU A 131 -37.98 -38.84 49.01
CA LEU A 131 -37.31 -38.01 50.02
C LEU A 131 -37.28 -36.51 49.65
N ALA A 132 -37.59 -36.18 48.39
CA ALA A 132 -37.61 -34.81 47.89
C ALA A 132 -38.79 -34.57 46.95
N THR A 133 -39.29 -33.33 46.92
CA THR A 133 -40.34 -32.89 46.00
C THR A 133 -39.81 -32.83 44.57
N PHE A 134 -40.68 -33.14 43.59
CA PHE A 134 -40.33 -33.08 42.16
C PHE A 134 -39.70 -31.74 41.75
N ILE A 135 -40.10 -30.63 42.35
CA ILE A 135 -39.61 -29.28 42.01
C ILE A 135 -38.08 -29.13 42.14
N ASN A 136 -37.44 -29.93 43.01
CA ASN A 136 -36.00 -29.90 43.19
C ASN A 136 -35.23 -30.44 41.97
N VAL A 137 -35.84 -31.32 41.16
CA VAL A 137 -35.19 -31.92 39.99
C VAL A 137 -35.05 -30.90 38.86
N PRO A 138 -36.11 -30.21 38.39
CA PRO A 138 -35.98 -29.15 37.39
C PRO A 138 -35.11 -27.97 37.85
N ASP A 139 -35.09 -27.64 39.14
CA ASP A 139 -34.22 -26.58 39.65
C ASP A 139 -32.74 -26.98 39.57
N ALA A 140 -32.40 -28.21 39.96
CA ALA A 140 -31.04 -28.75 39.80
C ALA A 140 -30.63 -28.89 38.33
N GLU A 141 -31.56 -29.30 37.46
CA GLU A 141 -31.34 -29.39 36.00
C GLU A 141 -31.10 -28.02 35.37
N ARG A 142 -31.85 -26.99 35.78
CA ARG A 142 -31.67 -25.61 35.31
C ARG A 142 -30.28 -25.09 35.68
N GLN A 143 -29.85 -25.30 36.92
CA GLN A 143 -28.52 -24.93 37.39
C GLN A 143 -27.41 -25.69 36.64
N LEU A 144 -27.57 -27.00 36.43
CA LEU A 144 -26.63 -27.82 35.64
C LEU A 144 -26.48 -27.29 34.22
N SER A 145 -27.61 -27.01 33.58
CA SER A 145 -27.66 -26.48 32.22
C SER A 145 -26.98 -25.11 32.13
N GLN A 146 -27.20 -24.23 33.11
CA GLN A 146 -26.56 -22.92 33.18
C GLN A 146 -25.03 -23.02 33.27
N VAL A 147 -24.50 -23.88 34.15
CA VAL A 147 -23.05 -24.04 34.31
C VAL A 147 -22.42 -24.72 33.09
N ARG A 148 -23.11 -25.70 32.49
CA ARG A 148 -22.65 -26.34 31.23
C ARG A 148 -22.57 -25.33 30.09
N GLN A 149 -23.55 -24.45 29.94
CA GLN A 149 -23.51 -23.38 28.94
C GLN A 149 -22.31 -22.45 29.17
N GLN A 150 -22.04 -22.06 30.42
CA GLN A 150 -20.88 -21.24 30.76
C GLN A 150 -19.56 -21.96 30.47
N TYR A 151 -19.45 -23.25 30.78
CA TYR A 151 -18.27 -24.05 30.47
C TYR A 151 -18.01 -24.15 28.96
N THR A 152 -19.05 -24.41 28.16
CA THR A 152 -18.96 -24.43 26.70
C THR A 152 -18.55 -23.07 26.15
N GLN A 153 -19.16 -21.99 26.62
CA GLN A 153 -18.80 -20.63 26.22
C GLN A 153 -17.33 -20.31 26.57
N SER A 154 -16.88 -20.70 27.75
CA SER A 154 -15.48 -20.53 28.19
C SER A 154 -14.51 -21.35 27.34
N THR A 155 -14.92 -22.53 26.87
CA THR A 155 -14.10 -23.36 25.96
C THR A 155 -13.94 -22.71 24.59
N THR A 156 -15.02 -22.12 24.07
CA THR A 156 -14.96 -21.31 22.83
C THR A 156 -14.10 -20.07 23.02
N GLN A 157 -14.18 -19.40 24.18
CA GLN A 157 -13.35 -18.24 24.49
C GLN A 157 -11.86 -18.59 24.49
N VAL A 158 -11.45 -19.62 25.24
CA VAL A 158 -10.05 -20.10 25.26
C VAL A 158 -9.52 -20.42 23.87
N SER A 159 -10.36 -21.02 23.01
CA SER A 159 -9.98 -21.32 21.63
C SER A 159 -9.75 -20.05 20.82
N THR A 160 -10.58 -19.03 21.03
CA THR A 160 -10.44 -17.71 20.40
C THR A 160 -9.21 -16.98 20.91
N ASP A 161 -8.93 -17.06 22.22
CA ASP A 161 -7.75 -16.44 22.83
C ASP A 161 -6.45 -17.08 22.32
N LEU A 162 -6.46 -18.40 22.08
CA LEU A 162 -5.33 -19.09 21.46
C LEU A 162 -5.07 -18.60 20.03
N VAL A 163 -6.11 -18.36 19.25
CA VAL A 163 -5.99 -17.76 17.90
C VAL A 163 -5.47 -16.33 17.99
N ALA A 164 -5.94 -15.54 18.96
CA ALA A 164 -5.46 -14.18 19.19
C ALA A 164 -3.97 -14.16 19.60
N LEU A 165 -3.55 -15.08 20.47
CA LEU A 165 -2.16 -15.28 20.83
C LEU A 165 -1.31 -15.63 19.60
N TYR A 166 -1.75 -16.59 18.79
CA TYR A 166 -1.05 -16.94 17.55
C TYR A 166 -0.91 -15.74 16.60
N LYS A 167 -1.95 -14.91 16.46
CA LYS A 167 -1.88 -13.66 15.69
C LYS A 167 -0.87 -12.67 16.28
N ALA A 168 -0.86 -12.48 17.60
CA ALA A 168 0.04 -11.54 18.28
C ALA A 168 1.51 -11.94 18.16
N LEU A 169 1.82 -13.24 18.18
CA LEU A 169 3.18 -13.76 17.92
C LEU A 169 3.63 -13.55 16.46
N GLY A 170 2.79 -12.96 15.62
CA GLY A 170 3.05 -12.74 14.22
C GLY A 170 2.63 -13.94 13.38
N GLY A 171 1.42 -14.46 13.62
CA GLY A 171 0.89 -15.66 13.00
C GLY A 171 1.28 -15.84 11.53
N GLY A 172 2.10 -16.87 11.25
CA GLY A 172 2.50 -17.37 9.94
C GLY A 172 2.48 -16.36 8.78
N TRP A 173 3.11 -15.20 8.92
CA TRP A 173 3.03 -14.13 7.92
C TRP A 173 3.58 -14.58 6.56
N THR A 174 2.68 -14.98 5.67
CA THR A 174 2.75 -14.65 4.24
C THR A 174 1.44 -14.01 3.80
N LEU A 175 0.97 -13.00 4.53
CA LEU A 175 0.33 -11.89 3.85
C LEU A 175 1.46 -10.99 3.37
N THR A 176 2.21 -11.48 2.37
CA THR A 176 2.79 -10.56 1.39
C THR A 176 1.60 -9.73 0.97
N PRO A 177 1.53 -8.42 1.30
CA PRO A 177 0.54 -7.60 0.64
C PRO A 177 0.85 -7.83 -0.82
N ALA A 178 -0.08 -8.50 -1.52
CA ALA A 178 0.03 -8.77 -2.94
C ALA A 178 0.66 -7.52 -3.49
N ALA A 179 1.89 -7.69 -3.98
CA ALA A 179 2.78 -6.59 -4.25
C ALA A 179 1.92 -5.52 -4.90
N ARG A 180 2.09 -4.27 -4.45
CA ARG A 180 1.59 -3.12 -5.21
C ARG A 180 2.37 -3.07 -6.54
N SER A 181 2.31 -4.15 -7.32
CA SER A 181 2.63 -4.32 -8.72
C SER A 181 1.54 -3.57 -9.45
N GLY A 182 1.73 -2.26 -9.43
CA GLY A 182 0.80 -1.23 -9.81
C GLY A 182 1.43 0.15 -9.60
N VAL A 183 2.48 0.25 -8.79
CA VAL A 183 3.45 1.35 -8.92
C VAL A 183 4.63 0.82 -9.73
N SER A 184 4.48 0.89 -11.05
CA SER A 184 5.66 1.07 -11.91
C SER A 184 6.30 2.40 -11.47
N PRO A 185 7.54 2.43 -10.97
CA PRO A 185 8.25 3.69 -10.89
C PRO A 185 8.44 4.12 -12.33
N ARG A 186 7.62 5.07 -12.81
CA ARG A 186 8.01 5.87 -13.97
C ARG A 186 9.25 6.62 -13.52
N ALA A 187 10.41 6.04 -13.80
CA ALA A 187 11.62 6.81 -14.02
C ALA A 187 11.25 7.92 -15.02
N PRO A 188 11.73 9.16 -14.82
CA PRO A 188 11.52 10.21 -15.81
C PRO A 188 11.96 9.70 -17.17
N ASP A 189 11.13 9.93 -18.18
CA ASP A 189 11.29 9.39 -19.52
C ASP A 189 12.71 9.68 -20.05
N ALA A 190 13.56 8.65 -20.02
CA ALA A 190 14.69 8.57 -20.91
C ALA A 190 14.14 8.03 -22.24
N PRO A 191 14.23 8.77 -23.36
CA PRO A 191 13.82 8.23 -24.64
C PRO A 191 14.67 7.01 -25.00
N ALA A 192 13.95 5.98 -25.42
CA ALA A 192 14.39 4.68 -25.85
C ALA A 192 15.59 4.69 -26.81
N SER A 193 16.57 3.83 -26.47
CA SER A 193 17.39 2.99 -27.35
C SER A 193 17.38 3.23 -28.86
N VAL A 194 18.56 3.50 -29.45
CA VAL A 194 18.99 2.85 -30.69
C VAL A 194 20.50 2.55 -30.60
N ASP A 195 20.80 1.25 -30.60
CA ASP A 195 22.03 0.53 -30.93
C ASP A 195 23.38 0.73 -30.23
N ALA A 196 23.97 -0.44 -30.01
CA ALA A 196 25.27 -0.72 -29.43
C ALA A 196 26.42 -0.39 -30.43
N PRO A 197 27.67 -0.25 -29.93
CA PRO A 197 28.79 0.30 -30.69
C PRO A 197 29.40 -0.72 -31.67
N PRO A 198 29.96 -0.31 -32.84
CA PRO A 198 31.07 -1.06 -33.39
C PRO A 198 32.27 -0.84 -32.46
N ALA A 199 32.63 -1.92 -31.77
CA ALA A 199 33.86 -2.02 -31.01
C ALA A 199 35.04 -1.58 -31.89
N ALA A 200 35.89 -0.72 -31.33
CA ALA A 200 37.26 -0.61 -31.76
C ALA A 200 37.90 -2.02 -31.72
N GLN A 201 38.29 -2.54 -32.89
CA GLN A 201 39.31 -3.59 -32.97
C GLN A 201 40.54 -2.99 -33.62
N ALA A 202 41.53 -2.87 -32.74
CA ALA A 202 42.98 -2.75 -32.90
C ALA A 202 43.59 -2.91 -34.30
N LEU A 203 44.60 -2.06 -34.51
CA LEU A 203 45.88 -2.35 -35.18
C LEU A 203 46.07 -3.82 -35.60
N ASN A 204 46.25 -4.04 -36.90
CA ASN A 204 47.33 -4.87 -37.43
C ASN A 204 47.58 -4.55 -38.91
N ALA A 205 48.76 -3.97 -39.19
CA ALA A 205 49.42 -4.11 -40.49
C ALA A 205 49.97 -5.55 -40.58
N PRO A 206 50.12 -6.17 -41.78
CA PRO A 206 51.29 -5.85 -42.60
C PRO A 206 51.11 -5.92 -44.13
N ALA A 207 52.02 -5.20 -44.80
CA ALA A 207 52.74 -5.37 -46.07
C ALA A 207 52.36 -6.45 -47.12
N ALA A 208 52.65 -6.04 -48.38
CA ALA A 208 53.02 -6.83 -49.57
C ALA A 208 51.87 -7.64 -50.22
N ARG A 209 51.70 -7.65 -51.55
CA ARG A 209 52.67 -7.61 -52.66
C ARG A 209 51.94 -7.21 -53.94
#